data_AF-A0A1V4S689-F1
#
_entry.id   AF-A0A1V4S689-F1
#
_cell.length_a   1.000
_cell.length_b   1.000
_cell.length_c   1.000
_cell.angle_alpha   90.00
_cell.angle_beta   90.00
_cell.angle_gamma   90.00
#
_symmetry.space_group_name_H-M   'P 1'
#
loop_
_entity.id
_entity.type
_entity.pdbx_description
1 polymer ?
#
loop_
_entity_poly.entity_id
_entity_poly.type
_entity_poly.pdbx_seq_one_letter_code
_entity_poly.pdbx_strand_id
1 'polypeptide(L)'
;MKKSCFFILSAFLMIFVFGLSMASEEPSHPEIDLIDYDGNEISLESNIPYSPKNTCGECHDYDEITNAYHFQQGRTDAKGNIIVRDDMDSKNPWLMSHGMYGKW
;
A
#
# COMPACT_ATOMS: atom_id res chain seq x y z
N MET A 1 -45.77 21.78 0.28
CA MET A 1 -44.98 20.83 -0.54
C MET A 1 -43.71 21.45 -1.14
N LYS A 2 -43.78 22.58 -1.87
CA LYS A 2 -42.59 23.20 -2.50
C LYS A 2 -41.50 23.69 -1.53
N LYS A 3 -41.89 24.21 -0.35
CA LYS A 3 -40.95 24.74 0.66
C LYS A 3 -40.15 23.64 1.36
N SER A 4 -40.76 22.50 1.66
CA SER A 4 -40.09 21.36 2.31
C SER A 4 -39.07 20.66 1.41
N CYS A 5 -39.32 20.53 0.11
CA CYS A 5 -38.29 20.04 -0.83
C CYS A 5 -37.08 20.99 -0.92
N PHE A 6 -37.31 22.31 -0.84
CA PHE A 6 -36.22 23.29 -0.93
C PHE A 6 -35.29 23.22 0.29
N PHE A 7 -35.86 23.00 1.49
CA PHE A 7 -35.07 22.78 2.71
C PHE A 7 -34.26 21.48 2.67
N ILE A 8 -34.82 20.40 2.13
CA ILE A 8 -34.13 19.11 2.01
C ILE A 8 -32.98 19.21 0.99
N LEU A 9 -33.21 19.81 -0.18
CA LEU A 9 -32.12 20.02 -1.16
C LEU A 9 -31.00 20.92 -0.62
N SER A 10 -31.35 21.98 0.12
CA SER A 10 -30.35 22.88 0.73
C SER A 10 -29.53 22.17 1.81
N ALA A 11 -30.14 21.28 2.59
CA ALA A 11 -29.44 20.49 3.61
C ALA A 11 -28.49 19.46 2.96
N PHE A 12 -28.93 18.79 1.88
CA PHE A 12 -28.07 17.89 1.11
C PHE A 12 -26.89 18.62 0.44
N LEU A 13 -27.12 19.82 -0.10
CA LEU A 13 -26.05 20.65 -0.69
C LEU A 13 -25.02 21.07 0.36
N MET A 14 -25.47 21.47 1.56
CA MET A 14 -24.58 21.81 2.67
C MET A 14 -23.74 20.62 3.13
N ILE A 15 -24.34 19.42 3.26
CA ILE A 15 -23.62 18.19 3.64
C ILE A 15 -22.59 17.80 2.57
N PHE A 16 -22.95 17.94 1.29
CA PHE A 16 -22.06 17.64 0.17
C PHE A 16 -20.87 18.62 0.08
N VAL A 17 -21.10 19.91 0.32
CA VAL A 17 -20.05 20.95 0.32
C VAL A 17 -19.14 20.82 1.55
N PHE A 18 -19.68 20.48 2.73
CA PHE A 18 -18.86 20.31 3.94
C PHE A 18 -18.06 19.00 3.94
N GLY A 19 -18.59 17.93 3.33
CA GLY A 19 -17.90 16.65 3.22
C GLY A 19 -16.68 16.66 2.28
N LEU A 20 -16.67 17.53 1.26
CA LEU A 20 -15.54 17.63 0.33
C LEU A 20 -14.29 18.31 0.93
N SER A 21 -14.44 19.06 2.03
CA SER A 21 -13.34 19.86 2.59
C SER A 21 -12.47 19.11 3.59
N MET A 22 -12.76 17.84 3.88
CA MET A 22 -11.93 16.95 4.70
C MET A 22 -10.98 16.17 3.79
N ALA A 23 -10.22 16.86 2.94
CA ALA A 23 -9.02 16.27 2.37
C ALA A 23 -8.04 16.07 3.54
N SER A 24 -7.79 14.81 3.89
CA SER A 24 -6.82 14.44 4.91
C SER A 24 -5.45 14.99 4.49
N GLU A 25 -4.83 15.81 5.34
CA GLU A 25 -3.39 16.03 5.25
C GLU A 25 -2.74 14.68 5.59
N GLU A 26 -2.22 14.00 4.57
CA GLU A 26 -1.43 12.79 4.78
C GLU A 26 -0.20 13.16 5.62
N PRO A 27 0.14 12.39 6.68
CA PRO A 27 1.36 12.60 7.43
C PRO A 27 2.55 12.64 6.47
N SER A 28 3.27 13.76 6.43
CA SER A 28 4.51 13.84 5.65
C SER A 28 5.54 12.90 6.26
N HIS A 29 5.97 11.91 5.49
CA HIS A 29 7.09 11.06 5.87
C HIS A 29 8.39 11.90 5.90
N PRO A 30 9.27 11.75 6.91
CA PRO A 30 10.55 12.42 6.92
C PRO A 30 11.45 11.93 5.78
N GLU A 31 12.49 12.69 5.44
CA GLU A 31 13.57 12.17 4.60
C GLU A 31 14.29 11.04 5.35
N ILE A 32 14.61 9.96 4.63
CA ILE A 32 15.34 8.79 5.16
C ILE A 32 16.38 8.33 4.15
N ASP A 33 17.47 7.78 4.66
CA ASP A 33 18.50 7.16 3.85
C ASP A 33 18.10 5.73 3.46
N LEU A 34 18.41 5.33 2.23
CA LEU A 34 18.15 3.97 1.76
C LEU A 34 19.27 3.04 2.23
N ILE A 35 18.90 1.89 2.76
CA ILE A 35 19.83 0.92 3.36
C ILE A 35 19.74 -0.37 2.55
N ASP A 36 20.89 -0.92 2.16
CA ASP A 36 20.98 -2.19 1.46
C ASP A 36 20.70 -3.40 2.38
N TYR A 37 20.78 -4.60 1.81
CA TYR A 37 20.57 -5.84 2.57
C TYR A 37 21.63 -6.07 3.68
N ASP A 38 22.86 -5.62 3.44
CA ASP A 38 24.01 -5.79 4.33
C ASP A 38 24.06 -4.71 5.44
N GLY A 39 23.17 -3.71 5.36
CA GLY A 39 23.05 -2.63 6.34
C GLY A 39 23.86 -1.38 5.99
N ASN A 40 24.31 -1.24 4.75
CA ASN A 40 25.03 -0.05 4.29
C ASN A 40 24.09 0.96 3.63
N GLU A 41 24.41 2.24 3.76
CA GLU A 41 23.75 3.31 3.03
C GLU A 41 23.99 3.20 1.52
N ILE A 42 22.94 3.42 0.73
CA ILE A 42 22.97 3.37 -0.73
C ILE A 42 23.19 4.77 -1.28
N SER A 43 24.31 4.99 -1.98
CA SER A 43 24.54 6.24 -2.70
C SER A 43 23.67 6.37 -3.95
N LEU A 44 23.47 7.60 -4.44
CA LEU A 44 22.65 7.89 -5.63
C LEU A 44 23.17 7.23 -6.92
N GLU A 45 24.45 6.91 -6.98
CA GLU A 45 25.12 6.25 -8.12
C GLU A 45 25.08 4.72 -8.04
N SER A 46 24.58 4.18 -6.93
CA SER A 46 24.53 2.73 -6.69
C SER A 46 23.47 2.05 -7.55
N ASN A 47 23.74 0.80 -7.92
CA ASN A 47 22.76 -0.10 -8.54
C ASN A 47 22.31 -1.21 -7.57
N ILE A 48 22.66 -1.08 -6.28
CA ILE A 48 22.28 -2.02 -5.24
C ILE A 48 20.82 -1.75 -4.86
N PRO A 49 19.95 -2.79 -4.78
CA PRO A 49 18.59 -2.61 -4.32
C PRO A 49 18.56 -2.30 -2.83
N TYR A 50 17.65 -1.41 -2.42
CA TYR A 50 17.39 -1.17 -1.00
C TYR A 50 16.66 -2.35 -0.36
N SER A 51 16.80 -2.48 0.96
CA SER A 51 16.12 -3.45 1.80
C SER A 51 14.98 -2.75 2.53
N PRO A 52 13.69 -3.01 2.18
CA PRO A 52 12.57 -2.46 2.93
C PRO A 52 12.63 -2.77 4.43
N LYS A 53 13.22 -3.91 4.79
CA LYS A 53 13.43 -4.31 6.18
C LYS A 53 14.44 -3.41 6.90
N ASN A 54 15.58 -3.12 6.26
CA ASN A 54 16.62 -2.31 6.89
C ASN A 54 16.34 -0.80 6.76
N THR A 55 15.53 -0.36 5.79
CA THR A 55 15.15 1.04 5.63
C THR A 55 13.91 1.38 6.45
N CYS A 56 12.77 0.72 6.21
CA CYS A 56 11.51 1.09 6.87
C CYS A 56 11.38 0.48 8.26
N GLY A 57 12.04 -0.66 8.50
CA GLY A 57 12.03 -1.36 9.79
C GLY A 57 12.74 -0.61 10.93
N GLU A 58 13.47 0.48 10.62
CA GLU A 58 14.06 1.33 11.66
C GLU A 58 13.01 2.16 12.40
N CYS A 59 11.96 2.57 11.70
CA CYS A 59 10.91 3.46 12.22
C CYS A 59 9.54 2.78 12.35
N HIS A 60 9.34 1.66 11.67
CA HIS A 60 8.07 0.94 11.62
C HIS A 60 8.23 -0.53 11.96
N ASP A 61 7.17 -1.15 12.46
CA ASP A 61 7.12 -2.61 12.57
C ASP A 61 7.06 -3.21 11.16
N TYR A 62 8.16 -3.85 10.76
CA TYR A 62 8.27 -4.49 9.45
C TYR A 62 7.25 -5.62 9.25
N ASP A 63 6.92 -6.35 10.32
CA ASP A 63 5.92 -7.41 10.24
C ASP A 63 4.53 -6.80 10.04
N GLU A 64 4.23 -5.66 10.67
CA GLU A 64 2.97 -4.94 10.42
C GLU A 64 2.88 -4.45 8.97
N ILE A 65 3.91 -3.77 8.46
CA ILE A 65 3.96 -3.29 7.07
C ILE A 65 3.71 -4.44 6.10
N THR A 66 4.44 -5.54 6.27
CA THR A 66 4.35 -6.66 5.33
C THR A 66 3.03 -7.41 5.41
N ASN A 67 2.26 -7.28 6.50
CA ASN A 67 0.90 -7.84 6.60
C ASN A 67 -0.19 -6.91 6.03
N ALA A 68 0.14 -5.70 5.58
CA ALA A 68 -0.83 -4.81 4.94
C ALA A 68 -1.38 -5.41 3.62
N TYR A 69 -2.61 -5.00 3.27
CA TYR A 69 -3.37 -5.60 2.16
C TYR A 69 -2.59 -5.70 0.84
N HIS A 70 -1.87 -4.63 0.47
CA HIS A 70 -1.13 -4.61 -0.80
C HIS A 70 0.04 -5.58 -0.84
N PHE A 71 0.74 -5.79 0.29
CA PHE A 71 1.80 -6.79 0.39
C PHE A 71 1.25 -8.21 0.33
N GLN A 72 0.03 -8.43 0.81
CA GLN A 72 -0.61 -9.75 0.87
C GLN A 72 -1.47 -10.11 -0.35
N GLN A 73 -1.64 -9.18 -1.30
CA GLN A 73 -2.57 -9.32 -2.40
C GLN A 73 -2.20 -10.51 -3.31
N GLY A 74 -3.06 -11.53 -3.34
CA GLY A 74 -2.86 -12.74 -4.15
C GLY A 74 -2.00 -13.81 -3.50
N ARG A 75 -1.61 -13.66 -2.22
CA ARG A 75 -0.91 -14.72 -1.46
C ARG A 75 -1.79 -15.94 -1.24
N THR A 76 -3.07 -15.72 -0.98
CA THR A 76 -4.02 -16.77 -0.58
C THR A 76 -5.19 -16.90 -1.55
N ASP A 77 -5.80 -18.08 -1.58
CA ASP A 77 -7.10 -18.28 -2.20
C ASP A 77 -8.26 -17.72 -1.35
N ALA A 78 -9.50 -17.84 -1.84
CA ALA A 78 -10.70 -17.41 -1.13
C ALA A 78 -10.98 -18.17 0.19
N LYS A 79 -10.26 -19.27 0.47
CA LYS A 79 -10.35 -20.06 1.69
C LYS A 79 -9.20 -19.76 2.66
N GLY A 80 -8.28 -18.85 2.30
CA GLY A 80 -7.13 -18.49 3.11
C GLY A 80 -5.92 -19.43 2.96
N ASN A 81 -5.95 -20.38 2.01
CA ASN A 81 -4.78 -21.23 1.76
C ASN A 81 -3.71 -20.45 1.01
N ILE A 82 -2.45 -20.56 1.41
CA ILE A 82 -1.32 -19.99 0.65
C ILE A 82 -1.18 -20.75 -0.68
N ILE A 83 -1.16 -20.02 -1.79
CA ILE A 83 -1.13 -20.60 -3.15
C ILE A 83 0.11 -20.18 -3.97
N VAL A 84 1.05 -19.47 -3.34
CA VAL A 84 2.31 -19.04 -3.95
C VAL A 84 3.15 -20.25 -4.36
N ARG A 85 3.66 -20.24 -5.59
CA ARG A 85 4.46 -21.35 -6.14
C ARG A 85 5.34 -20.88 -7.31
N ASP A 86 6.53 -21.47 -7.41
CA ASP A 86 7.53 -21.14 -8.45
C ASP A 86 7.12 -21.60 -9.85
N ASP A 87 6.22 -22.58 -9.93
CA ASP A 87 5.74 -23.18 -11.19
C ASP A 87 4.34 -22.69 -11.60
N MET A 88 3.89 -21.54 -11.07
CA MET A 88 2.55 -21.01 -11.33
C MET A 88 2.32 -20.70 -12.82
N ASP A 89 3.32 -20.11 -13.48
CA ASP A 89 3.29 -19.84 -14.91
C ASP A 89 4.60 -20.29 -15.57
N SER A 90 4.51 -21.36 -16.36
CA SER A 90 5.67 -21.92 -17.08
C SER A 90 6.25 -20.99 -18.15
N LYS A 91 5.48 -19.99 -18.61
CA LYS A 91 5.96 -18.97 -19.55
C LYS A 91 6.55 -17.76 -18.83
N ASN A 92 6.10 -17.49 -17.61
CA ASN A 92 6.54 -16.35 -16.81
C ASN A 92 6.96 -16.83 -15.40
N PRO A 93 8.14 -17.44 -15.24
CA PRO A 93 8.56 -18.06 -13.96
C PRO A 93 8.67 -17.08 -12.78
N TRP A 94 8.79 -15.78 -13.03
CA TRP A 94 8.78 -14.74 -12.00
C TRP A 94 7.38 -14.44 -11.44
N LEU A 95 6.32 -14.95 -12.07
CA LEU A 95 4.95 -14.80 -11.58
C LEU A 95 4.64 -15.91 -10.58
N MET A 96 4.84 -15.62 -9.30
CA MET A 96 4.67 -16.60 -8.21
C MET A 96 3.26 -16.61 -7.60
N SER A 97 2.44 -15.60 -7.92
CA SER A 97 1.10 -15.37 -7.35
C SER A 97 0.14 -14.75 -8.36
N HIS A 98 -1.17 -14.90 -8.14
CA HIS A 98 -2.19 -14.26 -8.99
C HIS A 98 -2.32 -12.73 -8.76
N GLY A 99 -1.70 -12.21 -7.70
CA GLY A 99 -1.78 -10.80 -7.31
C GLY A 99 -0.42 -10.10 -7.35
N MET A 100 -0.21 -9.21 -6.38
CA MET A 100 1.04 -8.46 -6.23
C MET A 100 2.01 -9.10 -5.23
N TYR A 101 1.62 -10.18 -4.57
CA TYR A 101 2.48 -10.90 -3.64
C TYR A 101 3.77 -11.38 -4.32
N GLY A 102 4.92 -10.96 -3.79
CA GLY A 102 6.25 -11.32 -4.29
C GLY A 102 6.64 -10.66 -5.61
N LYS A 103 5.80 -9.77 -6.15
CA LYS A 103 6.26 -8.72 -7.05
C LYS A 103 6.87 -7.64 -6.15
N TRP A 104 7.80 -6.85 -6.67
CA TRP A 104 8.63 -5.86 -5.94
C TRP A 104 9.82 -6.47 -5.18
#